data_AF-A0A6N8UCI0-F1
#
_entry.id   AF-A0A6N8UCI0-F1
#
_cell.length_a   1.000
_cell.length_b   1.000
_cell.length_c   1.000
_cell.angle_alpha   90.00
_cell.angle_beta   90.00
_cell.angle_gamma   90.00
#
_symmetry.space_group_name_H-M   'P 1'
#
loop_
_entity.id
_entity.type
_entity.pdbx_description
1 polymer ?
#
loop_
_entity_poly.entity_id
_entity_poly.type
_entity_poly.pdbx_seq_one_letter_code
_entity_poly.pdbx_strand_id
1 'polypeptide(L)'
;MKDYYLAPEAEDDIMLYLMRENFLNEERFAESFARGKFYQKSWGRNKIKIELKRKKITPRLIEQALKQIDANDYYKTMEKLIEKKISTLNEPDSYKKKQKVIRYMLQKGYEYELIKAHLEE
;
A
#
# COMPACT_ATOMS: atom_id res chain seq x y z
N MET A 1 1.74 -3.16 -25.31
CA MET A 1 0.94 -3.74 -26.42
C MET A 1 0.11 -2.70 -27.17
N LYS A 2 -0.43 -1.64 -26.52
CA LYS A 2 -1.12 -0.55 -27.25
C LYS A 2 -0.29 0.17 -28.32
N ASP A 3 1.05 0.08 -28.25
CA ASP A 3 1.96 0.68 -29.24
C ASP A 3 2.32 -0.27 -30.40
N TYR A 4 1.86 -1.53 -30.37
CA TYR A 4 2.05 -2.52 -31.42
C TYR A 4 0.69 -2.92 -31.99
N TYR A 5 0.49 -2.73 -33.30
CA TYR A 5 -0.71 -3.23 -33.99
C TYR A 5 -0.63 -4.76 -34.07
N LEU A 6 -1.19 -5.43 -33.08
CA LEU A 6 -1.39 -6.89 -33.07
C LEU A 6 -2.82 -7.20 -33.50
N ALA A 7 -2.99 -8.30 -34.24
CA ALA A 7 -4.32 -8.85 -34.50
C ALA A 7 -4.93 -9.31 -33.16
N PRO A 8 -6.24 -9.12 -32.92
CA PRO A 8 -6.88 -9.49 -31.65
C PRO A 8 -6.67 -10.94 -31.25
N GLU A 9 -6.68 -11.89 -32.21
CA GLU A 9 -6.45 -13.31 -31.89
C GLU A 9 -5.02 -13.57 -31.40
N ALA A 10 -4.04 -12.83 -31.93
CA ALA A 10 -2.64 -12.95 -31.51
C ALA A 10 -2.41 -12.34 -30.11
N GLU A 11 -3.18 -11.32 -29.72
CA GLU A 11 -3.08 -10.74 -28.37
C GLU A 11 -3.52 -11.74 -27.29
N ASP A 12 -4.64 -12.43 -27.51
CA ASP A 12 -5.15 -13.44 -26.59
C ASP A 12 -4.21 -14.65 -26.47
N ASP A 13 -3.67 -15.14 -27.58
CA ASP A 13 -2.70 -16.24 -27.59
C ASP A 13 -1.41 -15.89 -26.86
N ILE A 14 -0.89 -14.67 -27.05
CA ILE A 14 0.29 -14.18 -26.34
C ILE A 14 0.01 -14.04 -24.84
N MET A 15 -1.13 -13.49 -24.45
CA MET A 15 -1.52 -13.37 -23.03
C MET A 15 -1.62 -14.75 -22.38
N LEU A 16 -2.24 -15.71 -23.06
CA LEU A 16 -2.39 -17.08 -22.56
C LEU A 16 -1.03 -17.78 -22.44
N TYR A 17 -0.13 -17.60 -23.40
CA TYR A 17 1.25 -18.09 -23.33
C TYR A 17 2.00 -17.48 -22.14
N LEU A 18 1.96 -16.16 -21.97
CA LEU A 18 2.62 -15.46 -20.86
C LEU A 18 2.07 -15.88 -19.48
N MET A 19 0.77 -16.16 -19.39
CA MET A 19 0.16 -16.70 -18.18
C MET A 19 0.60 -18.15 -17.92
N ARG A 20 0.60 -19.02 -18.94
CA ARG A 20 1.05 -20.43 -18.82
C ARG A 20 2.52 -20.51 -18.39
N GLU A 21 3.37 -19.72 -19.01
CA GLU A 21 4.80 -19.65 -18.71
C GLU A 21 5.10 -18.83 -17.43
N ASN A 22 4.06 -18.41 -16.69
CA ASN A 22 4.16 -17.72 -15.40
C ASN A 22 4.89 -16.36 -15.47
N PHE A 23 5.01 -15.77 -16.66
CA PHE A 23 5.50 -14.42 -16.88
C PHE A 23 4.50 -13.36 -16.40
N LEU A 24 3.20 -13.69 -16.42
CA LEU A 24 2.13 -12.90 -15.82
C LEU A 24 1.54 -13.62 -14.61
N ASN A 25 2.01 -13.24 -13.41
CA ASN A 25 1.49 -13.77 -12.15
C ASN A 25 1.00 -12.61 -11.27
N GLU A 26 -0.33 -12.42 -11.26
CA GLU A 26 -0.98 -11.35 -10.51
C GLU A 26 -0.76 -11.46 -8.99
N GLU A 27 -0.69 -12.68 -8.46
CA GLU A 27 -0.45 -12.92 -7.03
C GLU A 27 0.96 -12.47 -6.65
N ARG A 28 1.99 -12.96 -7.36
CA ARG A 28 3.39 -12.55 -7.16
C ARG A 28 3.56 -11.04 -7.30
N PHE A 29 2.88 -10.45 -8.27
CA PHE A 29 2.85 -9.00 -8.46
C PHE A 29 2.26 -8.29 -7.24
N ALA A 30 1.06 -8.68 -6.81
CA ALA A 30 0.35 -8.03 -5.71
C ALA A 30 1.15 -8.10 -4.41
N GLU A 31 1.70 -9.27 -4.09
CA GLU A 31 2.52 -9.48 -2.90
C GLU A 31 3.81 -8.65 -2.91
N SER A 32 4.55 -8.69 -4.02
CA SER A 32 5.80 -7.92 -4.16
C SER A 32 5.54 -6.42 -4.13
N PHE A 33 4.42 -5.99 -4.73
CA PHE A 33 3.96 -4.61 -4.67
C PHE A 33 3.65 -4.18 -3.23
N ALA A 34 2.88 -4.97 -2.48
CA ALA A 34 2.55 -4.65 -1.09
C ALA A 34 3.80 -4.55 -0.21
N ARG A 35 4.68 -5.55 -0.26
CA ARG A 35 5.96 -5.54 0.47
C ARG A 35 6.80 -4.33 0.08
N GLY A 36 7.01 -4.10 -1.21
CA GLY A 36 7.81 -2.97 -1.69
C GLY A 36 7.26 -1.61 -1.25
N LYS A 37 5.95 -1.40 -1.35
CA LYS A 37 5.32 -0.14 -0.92
C LYS A 37 5.39 0.05 0.60
N PHE A 38 5.27 -1.01 1.38
CA PHE A 38 5.43 -0.93 2.82
C PHE A 38 6.89 -0.67 3.21
N TYR A 39 7.82 -1.58 2.91
CA TYR A 39 9.20 -1.48 3.38
C TYR A 39 9.99 -0.33 2.77
N GLN A 40 9.72 0.07 1.52
CA GLN A 40 10.50 1.13 0.86
C GLN A 40 9.85 2.51 0.91
N LYS A 41 8.51 2.58 1.01
CA LYS A 41 7.76 3.87 0.98
C LYS A 41 6.94 4.13 2.24
N SER A 42 6.92 3.17 3.18
CA SER A 42 6.17 3.22 4.43
C SER A 42 4.69 3.54 4.22
N TRP A 43 4.09 2.97 3.17
CA TRP A 43 2.67 3.09 2.92
C TRP A 43 1.87 2.20 3.87
N GLY A 44 0.78 2.73 4.40
CA GLY A 44 -0.19 1.96 5.15
C GLY A 44 -1.07 1.08 4.25
N ARG A 45 -1.73 0.09 4.85
CA ARG A 45 -2.52 -0.93 4.13
C ARG A 45 -3.63 -0.32 3.28
N ASN A 46 -4.29 0.75 3.72
CA ASN A 46 -5.36 1.39 2.94
C ASN A 46 -4.85 1.94 1.62
N LYS A 47 -3.67 2.56 1.62
CA LYS A 47 -3.08 3.11 0.40
C LYS A 47 -2.64 2.00 -0.55
N ILE A 48 -2.02 0.95 -0.02
CA ILE A 48 -1.64 -0.23 -0.82
C ILE A 48 -2.89 -0.86 -1.45
N LYS A 49 -3.96 -1.04 -0.67
CA LYS A 49 -5.25 -1.56 -1.14
C LYS A 49 -5.83 -0.73 -2.28
N ILE A 50 -5.89 0.59 -2.13
CA ILE A 50 -6.40 1.50 -3.17
C ILE A 50 -5.59 1.38 -4.47
N GLU A 51 -4.27 1.34 -4.36
CA GLU A 51 -3.38 1.27 -5.52
C GLU A 51 -3.44 -0.07 -6.24
N LEU A 52 -3.56 -1.18 -5.51
CA LEU A 52 -3.81 -2.49 -6.12
C LEU A 52 -5.19 -2.55 -6.80
N LYS A 53 -6.23 -1.96 -6.20
CA LYS A 53 -7.55 -1.83 -6.83
C LYS A 53 -7.50 -1.04 -8.13
N ARG A 54 -6.76 0.08 -8.16
CA ARG A 54 -6.53 0.88 -9.39
C ARG A 54 -5.85 0.09 -10.49
N LYS A 55 -5.02 -0.89 -10.11
CA LYS A 55 -4.36 -1.86 -11.01
C LYS A 55 -5.24 -3.06 -11.36
N LYS A 56 -6.54 -3.03 -11.00
CA LYS A 56 -7.53 -4.08 -11.27
C LYS A 56 -7.21 -5.44 -10.62
N ILE A 57 -6.39 -5.46 -9.56
CA ILE A 57 -6.12 -6.68 -8.80
C ILE A 57 -7.37 -7.06 -8.00
N THR A 58 -7.70 -8.35 -8.01
CA THR A 58 -8.90 -8.86 -7.36
C THR A 58 -8.86 -8.68 -5.83
N PRO A 59 -10.01 -8.49 -5.15
CA PRO A 59 -10.04 -8.33 -3.70
C PRO A 59 -9.32 -9.46 -2.93
N ARG A 60 -9.46 -10.70 -3.39
CA ARG A 60 -8.81 -11.88 -2.81
C ARG A 60 -7.29 -11.75 -2.82
N LEU A 61 -6.70 -11.42 -3.98
CA LEU A 61 -5.26 -11.24 -4.12
C LEU A 61 -4.74 -10.04 -3.32
N ILE A 62 -5.54 -8.98 -3.19
CA ILE A 62 -5.19 -7.83 -2.34
C ILE A 62 -5.10 -8.26 -0.88
N GLU A 63 -6.06 -9.03 -0.39
CA GLU A 63 -6.03 -9.52 0.99
C GLU A 63 -4.81 -10.43 1.25
N GLN A 64 -4.50 -11.32 0.31
CA GLN A 64 -3.28 -12.14 0.37
C GLN A 64 -2.02 -11.27 0.39
N ALA A 65 -1.93 -10.27 -0.48
CA ALA A 65 -0.79 -9.37 -0.55
C ALA A 65 -0.61 -8.54 0.73
N LEU A 66 -1.69 -8.09 1.37
CA LEU A 66 -1.62 -7.33 2.62
C LEU A 66 -1.19 -8.19 3.82
N LYS A 67 -1.43 -9.51 3.78
CA LYS A 67 -0.93 -10.46 4.80
C LYS A 67 0.59 -10.65 4.75
N GLN A 68 1.24 -10.28 3.64
CA GLN A 68 2.70 -10.29 3.52
C GLN A 68 3.39 -9.17 4.32
N ILE A 69 2.62 -8.25 4.90
CA ILE A 69 3.13 -7.19 5.77
C ILE A 69 3.01 -7.69 7.21
N ASP A 70 4.16 -7.92 7.84
CA ASP A 70 4.21 -8.32 9.25
C ASP A 70 3.54 -7.27 10.14
N ALA A 71 2.73 -7.73 11.09
CA ALA A 71 1.96 -6.85 11.94
C ALA A 71 2.85 -6.02 12.88
N ASN A 72 3.89 -6.62 13.44
CA ASN A 72 4.82 -5.94 14.34
C ASN A 72 5.63 -4.87 13.59
N ASP A 73 6.13 -5.20 12.40
CA ASP A 73 6.79 -4.22 11.54
C ASP A 73 5.86 -3.08 11.14
N TYR A 74 4.59 -3.37 10.87
CA TYR A 74 3.56 -2.37 10.56
C TYR A 74 3.39 -1.36 11.69
N TYR A 75 3.20 -1.85 12.92
CA TYR A 75 3.05 -0.99 14.10
C TYR A 75 4.30 -0.18 14.38
N LYS A 76 5.49 -0.81 14.39
CA LYS A 76 6.77 -0.11 14.58
C LYS A 76 7.01 0.98 13.55
N THR A 77 6.67 0.71 12.29
CA THR A 77 6.82 1.70 11.21
C THR A 77 5.84 2.87 11.41
N MET A 78 4.60 2.59 11.82
CA MET A 78 3.60 3.61 12.10
C MET A 78 4.03 4.53 13.24
N GLU A 79 4.45 3.96 14.37
CA GLU A 79 4.96 4.68 15.55
C GLU A 79 6.14 5.59 15.16
N LYS A 80 7.16 5.02 14.52
CA LYS A 80 8.33 5.78 14.06
C LYS A 80 7.97 6.95 13.15
N LEU A 81 6.96 6.78 12.28
CA LEU A 81 6.48 7.87 11.41
C LEU A 81 5.74 8.95 12.20
N ILE A 82 4.93 8.56 13.19
CA ILE A 82 4.20 9.47 14.07
C ILE A 82 5.19 10.30 14.90
N GLU A 83 6.12 9.65 15.59
CA GLU A 83 7.14 10.31 16.41
C GLU A 83 7.97 11.29 15.59
N LYS A 84 8.45 10.85 14.41
CA LYS A 84 9.18 11.71 13.49
C LYS A 84 8.34 12.90 13.02
N LYS A 85 7.04 12.71 12.82
CA LYS A 85 6.15 13.81 12.43
C LYS A 85 5.93 14.78 13.59
N ILE A 86 5.76 14.28 14.81
CA ILE A 86 5.59 15.08 16.02
C ILE A 86 6.84 15.94 16.29
N SER A 87 8.04 15.38 16.14
CA SER A 87 9.31 16.08 16.39
C SER A 87 9.62 17.16 15.35
N THR A 88 9.11 17.02 14.12
CA THR A 88 9.31 17.99 13.03
C THR A 88 8.24 19.08 12.97
N LEU A 89 7.18 18.97 13.76
CA LEU A 89 6.09 19.95 13.78
C LEU A 89 6.35 21.06 14.79
N ASN A 90 6.51 22.28 14.29
CA ASN A 90 6.44 23.50 15.10
C ASN A 90 4.98 23.98 15.19
N GLU A 91 4.23 23.40 16.13
CA GLU A 91 2.84 23.77 16.42
C GLU A 91 2.65 23.76 17.95
N PRO A 92 2.40 24.92 18.58
CA PRO A 92 2.23 25.02 20.03
C PRO A 92 0.89 24.46 20.50
N ASP A 93 -0.16 24.50 19.66
CA ASP A 93 -1.47 23.98 20.01
C ASP A 93 -1.49 22.45 19.88
N SER A 94 -1.63 21.76 21.00
CA SER A 94 -1.58 20.29 21.07
C SER A 94 -2.68 19.63 20.23
N TYR A 95 -3.86 20.23 20.16
CA TYR A 95 -4.98 19.72 19.37
C TYR A 95 -4.69 19.85 17.87
N LYS A 96 -4.25 21.03 17.42
CA LYS A 96 -3.85 21.23 16.01
C LYS A 96 -2.66 20.36 15.63
N LYS A 97 -1.72 20.13 16.55
CA LYS A 97 -0.59 19.24 16.34
C LYS A 97 -1.05 17.80 16.10
N LYS A 98 -1.94 17.27 16.94
CA LYS A 98 -2.55 15.94 16.75
C LYS A 98 -3.27 15.83 15.40
N GLN A 99 -4.09 16.83 15.03
CA GLN A 99 -4.78 16.84 13.73
C GLN A 99 -3.81 16.82 12.53
N LYS A 100 -2.68 17.54 12.61
CA LYS A 100 -1.64 17.53 11.56
C LYS A 100 -0.99 16.15 11.41
N VAL A 101 -0.73 15.46 12.52
CA VAL A 101 -0.19 14.09 12.53
C VAL A 101 -1.20 13.11 11.92
N ILE A 102 -2.46 13.14 12.37
CA ILE A 102 -3.53 12.29 11.84
C ILE A 102 -3.65 12.46 10.33
N ARG A 103 -3.73 13.72 9.85
CA ARG A 103 -3.83 14.01 8.41
C ARG A 103 -2.65 13.42 7.62
N TYR A 104 -1.44 13.56 8.14
CA TYR A 104 -0.24 13.00 7.51
C TYR A 104 -0.31 11.47 7.43
N MET A 105 -0.70 10.81 8.52
CA MET A 105 -0.78 9.34 8.56
C MET A 105 -1.91 8.79 7.68
N LEU A 106 -3.05 9.47 7.59
CA LEU A 106 -4.12 9.14 6.66
C LEU A 106 -3.66 9.25 5.19
N GLN A 107 -2.88 10.28 4.84
CA GLN A 107 -2.29 10.41 3.49
C GLN A 107 -1.24 9.31 3.19
N LYS A 108 -0.59 8.80 4.23
CA LYS A 108 0.29 7.63 4.14
C LYS A 108 -0.49 6.32 4.03
N GLY A 109 -1.77 6.31 4.38
CA GLY A 109 -2.67 5.17 4.22
C GLY A 109 -2.84 4.29 5.45
N TYR A 110 -2.51 4.80 6.64
CA TYR A 110 -2.75 4.08 7.89
C TYR A 110 -4.20 4.26 8.33
N GLU A 111 -4.69 3.29 9.09
CA GLU A 111 -6.05 3.22 9.62
C GLU A 111 -6.25 4.26 10.74
N TYR A 112 -7.35 5.01 10.68
CA TYR A 112 -7.63 6.08 11.64
C TYR A 112 -7.63 5.58 13.09
N GLU A 113 -8.27 4.45 13.36
CA GLU A 113 -8.36 3.87 14.70
C GLU A 113 -6.98 3.54 15.29
N LEU A 114 -6.05 3.02 14.48
CA LEU A 114 -4.69 2.72 14.94
C LEU A 114 -3.88 3.98 15.25
N ILE A 115 -4.03 5.01 14.40
CA ILE A 115 -3.40 6.31 14.62
C ILE A 115 -3.94 6.94 15.91
N LYS A 116 -5.26 6.88 16.10
CA LYS A 116 -5.93 7.49 17.25
C LYS A 116 -5.51 6.79 18.55
N ALA A 117 -5.54 5.45 18.58
CA ALA A 117 -5.14 4.66 19.75
C ALA A 117 -3.72 5.02 20.21
N HIS A 118 -2.76 5.10 19.27
CA HIS A 118 -1.37 5.45 19.58
C HIS A 118 -1.17 6.92 20.02
N LEU A 119 -2.09 7.84 19.70
CA LEU A 119 -2.03 9.24 20.14
C LEU A 119 -2.78 9.50 21.47
N GLU A 120 -3.48 8.49 21.98
CA GLU A 120 -4.22 8.51 23.24
C GLU A 120 -3.52 7.71 24.36
N GLU A 121 -2.61 6.79 24.01
CA GLU A 121 -1.55 6.29 24.90
C GLU A 121 -0.60 7.42 25.35
#